data_AF-A0A059KNE0-F1
#
_entry.id   AF-A0A059KNE0-F1
#
_cell.length_a   1.000
_cell.length_b   1.000
_cell.length_c   1.000
_cell.angle_alpha   90.00
_cell.angle_beta   90.00
_cell.angle_gamma   90.00
#
_symmetry.space_group_name_H-M   'P 1'
#
loop_
_entity.id
_entity.type
_entity.pdbx_description
1 polymer ?
#
loop_
_entity_poly.entity_id
_entity_poly.type
_entity_poly.pdbx_seq_one_letter_code
_entity_poly.pdbx_strand_id
1 'polypeptide(L)'
;MPVPLSAFTIALEVASASVPSPDALLLQALLAAAVRLSGLPAPPVDTPVPVLVELPAAELHRQACPERSRACMHLIAWHDAAAGRVLLSDQLDWRMRPVDRSFVLHELVHVLQARRPGSPRDDDCARALDDERLAYRVQNAWLDEQGRTERFGGRLHVLRCAAAQVDAEGRMLLRRAGGDGDAEALIGDLMRRRGLNPPETSPPPPGTAP
;
A
#
# COMPACT_ATOMS: atom_id res chain seq x y z
N MET A 1 -47.34 -35.52 -41.99
CA MET A 1 -46.58 -35.67 -40.72
C MET A 1 -45.77 -34.40 -40.51
N PRO A 2 -46.23 -33.40 -39.74
CA PRO A 2 -45.43 -32.23 -39.41
C PRO A 2 -44.69 -32.44 -38.08
N VAL A 3 -43.41 -32.10 -38.04
CA VAL A 3 -42.59 -32.05 -36.83
C VAL A 3 -42.82 -30.70 -36.16
N PRO A 4 -43.12 -30.62 -34.85
CA PRO A 4 -43.28 -29.33 -34.18
C PRO A 4 -41.92 -28.68 -33.94
N LEU A 5 -41.82 -27.41 -34.33
CA LEU A 5 -40.72 -26.51 -33.98
C LEU A 5 -40.72 -26.31 -32.45
N SER A 6 -39.73 -26.89 -31.78
CA SER A 6 -39.46 -26.59 -30.37
C SER A 6 -38.95 -25.16 -30.25
N ALA A 7 -39.66 -24.39 -29.44
CA ALA A 7 -39.26 -23.05 -29.02
C ALA A 7 -37.93 -23.14 -28.28
N PHE A 8 -36.90 -22.50 -28.84
CA PHE A 8 -35.65 -22.22 -28.14
C PHE A 8 -35.91 -21.05 -27.19
N THR A 9 -36.23 -21.35 -25.94
CA THR A 9 -36.15 -20.37 -24.85
C THR A 9 -34.67 -20.22 -24.51
N ILE A 10 -34.02 -19.19 -25.06
CA ILE A 10 -32.70 -18.78 -24.60
C ILE A 10 -32.92 -18.06 -23.26
N ALA A 11 -32.70 -18.77 -22.16
CA ALA A 11 -32.46 -18.14 -20.88
C ALA A 11 -31.12 -17.41 -20.98
N LEU A 12 -31.18 -16.10 -21.24
CA LEU A 12 -30.02 -15.23 -21.12
C LEU A 12 -29.80 -14.98 -19.63
N GLU A 13 -29.07 -15.89 -18.97
CA GLU A 13 -28.49 -15.63 -17.67
C GLU A 13 -27.39 -14.59 -17.85
N VAL A 14 -27.80 -13.32 -17.81
CA VAL A 14 -26.88 -12.19 -17.73
C VAL A 14 -26.19 -12.31 -16.37
N ALA A 15 -25.00 -12.91 -16.36
CA ALA A 15 -24.03 -12.68 -15.31
C ALA A 15 -23.89 -11.17 -15.16
N SER A 16 -24.51 -10.63 -14.11
CA SER A 16 -24.49 -9.20 -13.83
C SER A 16 -23.09 -8.84 -13.36
N ALA A 17 -22.17 -8.63 -14.30
CA ALA A 17 -20.95 -7.91 -14.06
C ALA A 17 -21.39 -6.50 -13.65
N SER A 18 -21.41 -6.26 -12.34
CA SER A 18 -21.77 -4.96 -11.78
C SER A 18 -20.80 -3.92 -12.33
N VAL A 19 -21.31 -2.81 -12.86
CA VAL A 19 -20.45 -1.71 -13.32
C VAL A 19 -19.57 -1.27 -12.14
N PRO A 20 -18.23 -1.19 -12.31
CA PRO A 20 -17.34 -0.78 -11.24
C PRO A 20 -17.72 0.62 -10.76
N SER A 21 -17.70 0.83 -9.44
CA SER A 21 -17.97 2.14 -8.86
C SER A 21 -16.93 3.18 -9.34
N PRO A 22 -17.24 4.49 -9.28
CA PRO A 22 -16.27 5.53 -9.58
C PRO A 22 -14.99 5.40 -8.76
N ASP A 23 -15.10 5.00 -7.49
CA ASP A 23 -13.97 4.73 -6.61
C ASP A 23 -13.13 3.56 -7.10
N ALA A 24 -13.75 2.47 -7.56
CA ALA A 24 -13.04 1.33 -8.11
C ALA A 24 -12.29 1.71 -9.39
N LEU A 25 -12.90 2.50 -10.28
CA LEU A 25 -12.25 3.01 -11.49
C LEU A 25 -11.07 3.94 -11.15
N LEU A 26 -11.24 4.83 -10.18
CA LEU A 26 -10.17 5.72 -9.72
C LEU A 26 -9.01 4.92 -9.13
N LEU A 27 -9.31 3.92 -8.30
CA LEU A 27 -8.31 3.06 -7.69
C LEU A 27 -7.56 2.22 -8.73
N GLN A 28 -8.25 1.70 -9.74
CA GLN A 28 -7.62 1.02 -10.87
C GLN A 28 -6.70 1.96 -11.67
N ALA A 29 -7.13 3.20 -11.92
CA ALA A 29 -6.32 4.20 -12.60
C ALA A 29 -5.05 4.55 -11.80
N LEU A 30 -5.18 4.66 -10.47
CA LEU A 30 -4.03 4.87 -9.58
C LEU A 30 -3.09 3.67 -9.55
N LEU A 31 -3.61 2.44 -9.50
CA LEU A 31 -2.79 1.23 -9.56
C LEU A 31 -2.03 1.15 -10.88
N ALA A 32 -2.69 1.46 -12.00
CA ALA A 32 -2.05 1.51 -13.32
C ALA A 32 -0.95 2.60 -13.37
N ALA A 33 -1.19 3.76 -12.79
CA ALA A 33 -0.16 4.81 -12.65
C ALA A 33 1.00 4.35 -11.77
N ALA A 34 0.74 3.67 -10.65
CA ALA A 34 1.76 3.14 -9.76
C ALA A 34 2.64 2.12 -10.48
N VAL A 35 2.05 1.18 -11.24
CA VAL A 35 2.80 0.23 -12.08
C VAL A 35 3.69 0.96 -13.09
N ARG A 36 3.10 1.86 -13.88
CA ARG A 36 3.80 2.59 -14.94
C ARG A 36 4.97 3.43 -14.42
N LEU A 37 4.75 4.17 -13.33
CA LEU A 37 5.74 5.09 -12.78
C LEU A 37 6.81 4.40 -11.92
N SER A 38 6.46 3.29 -11.27
CA SER A 38 7.40 2.54 -10.44
C SER A 38 8.27 1.56 -11.23
N GLY A 39 7.79 1.14 -12.41
CA GLY A 39 8.39 0.05 -13.19
C GLY A 39 8.23 -1.33 -12.55
N LEU A 40 7.36 -1.47 -11.54
CA LEU A 40 7.11 -2.74 -10.86
C LEU A 40 6.12 -3.60 -11.63
N PRO A 41 6.21 -4.94 -11.49
CA PRO A 41 5.28 -5.85 -12.14
C PRO A 41 3.84 -5.51 -11.78
N ALA A 42 2.97 -5.47 -12.78
CA ALA A 42 1.54 -5.40 -12.54
C ALA A 42 1.08 -6.64 -11.76
N PRO A 43 0.09 -6.52 -10.86
CA PRO A 43 -0.53 -7.69 -10.25
C PRO A 43 -1.17 -8.57 -11.32
N PRO A 44 -1.24 -9.90 -11.11
CA PRO A 44 -2.06 -10.80 -11.93
C PRO A 44 -3.50 -10.28 -12.08
N VAL A 45 -4.13 -10.55 -13.22
CA VAL A 45 -5.47 -10.00 -13.57
C VAL A 45 -6.56 -10.43 -12.58
N ASP A 46 -6.40 -11.61 -12.01
CA ASP A 46 -7.28 -12.23 -11.00
C ASP A 46 -6.98 -11.77 -9.56
N THR A 47 -5.95 -10.95 -9.38
CA THR A 47 -5.63 -10.40 -8.06
C THR A 47 -6.65 -9.33 -7.66
N PRO A 48 -7.27 -9.46 -6.47
CA PRO A 48 -8.11 -8.39 -5.93
C PRO A 48 -7.33 -7.09 -5.76
N VAL A 49 -7.93 -5.98 -6.20
CA VAL A 49 -7.45 -4.64 -5.90
C VAL A 49 -7.44 -4.45 -4.37
N PRO A 50 -6.40 -3.80 -3.79
CA PRO A 50 -6.35 -3.59 -2.34
C PRO A 50 -7.59 -2.86 -1.83
N VAL A 51 -8.12 -3.32 -0.71
CA VAL A 51 -9.27 -2.68 -0.06
C VAL A 51 -8.81 -1.40 0.64
N LEU A 52 -9.47 -0.29 0.35
CA LEU A 52 -9.28 0.96 1.07
C LEU A 52 -10.20 1.00 2.29
N VAL A 53 -9.63 1.30 3.47
CA VAL A 53 -10.37 1.42 4.72
C VAL A 53 -10.14 2.81 5.29
N GLU A 54 -11.18 3.63 5.28
CA GLU A 54 -11.15 4.98 5.87
C GLU A 54 -11.42 4.89 7.38
N LEU A 55 -10.54 5.51 8.18
CA LEU A 55 -10.55 5.45 9.63
C LEU A 55 -10.29 6.84 10.23
N PRO A 56 -10.81 7.14 11.43
CA PRO A 56 -10.38 8.31 12.19
C PRO A 56 -8.85 8.34 12.32
N ALA A 57 -8.24 9.53 12.20
CA ALA A 57 -6.78 9.68 12.28
C ALA A 57 -6.16 8.99 13.52
N ALA A 58 -6.78 9.13 14.69
CA ALA A 58 -6.33 8.48 15.92
C ALA A 58 -6.36 6.94 15.83
N GLU A 59 -7.33 6.38 15.08
CA GLU A 59 -7.42 4.95 14.84
C GLU A 59 -6.33 4.44 13.90
N LEU A 60 -6.08 5.19 12.82
CA LEU A 60 -4.96 4.93 11.92
C LEU A 60 -3.64 4.90 12.70
N HIS A 61 -3.37 5.89 13.54
CA HIS A 61 -2.14 5.96 14.33
C HIS A 61 -2.01 4.80 15.32
N ARG A 62 -3.12 4.38 15.93
CA ARG A 62 -3.16 3.24 16.85
C ARG A 62 -2.85 1.92 16.14
N GLN A 63 -3.39 1.71 14.94
CA GLN A 63 -3.17 0.48 14.17
C GLN A 63 -1.78 0.43 13.53
N ALA A 64 -1.33 1.55 12.95
CA ALA A 64 -0.02 1.60 12.30
C ALA A 64 1.14 1.59 13.31
N CYS A 65 0.99 2.28 14.44
CA CYS A 65 2.05 2.50 15.43
C CYS A 65 1.56 2.42 16.87
N PRO A 66 1.11 1.25 17.35
CA PRO A 66 0.55 1.09 18.69
C PRO A 66 1.51 1.52 19.82
N GLU A 67 2.82 1.32 19.62
CA GLU A 67 3.85 1.63 20.62
C GLU A 67 4.34 3.08 20.56
N ARG A 68 4.08 3.80 19.46
CA ARG A 68 4.60 5.17 19.23
C ARG A 68 3.57 6.08 18.55
N SER A 69 2.32 6.05 19.01
CA SER A 69 1.20 6.82 18.46
C SER A 69 1.52 8.32 18.29
N ARG A 70 2.24 8.94 19.23
CA ARG A 70 2.69 10.34 19.12
C ARG A 70 3.69 10.57 17.98
N ALA A 71 4.61 9.64 17.74
CA ALA A 71 5.56 9.78 16.65
C ALA A 71 4.86 9.65 15.29
N CYS A 72 3.79 8.85 15.21
CA CYS A 72 3.03 8.62 13.99
C CYS A 72 1.89 9.62 13.74
N MET A 73 1.82 10.74 14.50
CA MET A 73 0.71 11.68 14.40
C MET A 73 0.50 12.31 13.01
N HIS A 74 1.53 12.28 12.16
CA HIS A 74 1.49 12.79 10.80
C HIS A 74 1.28 11.72 9.73
N LEU A 75 1.10 10.46 10.14
CA LEU A 75 0.74 9.38 9.23
C LEU A 75 -0.72 9.57 8.81
N ILE A 76 -0.96 9.57 7.51
CA ILE A 76 -2.31 9.80 6.93
C ILE A 76 -2.78 8.66 6.03
N ALA A 77 -1.88 7.77 5.63
CA ALA A 77 -2.18 6.55 4.90
C ALA A 77 -1.18 5.46 5.30
N TRP A 78 -1.58 4.19 5.20
CA TRP A 78 -0.74 3.05 5.56
C TRP A 78 -1.18 1.76 4.86
N HIS A 79 -0.26 1.13 4.13
CA HIS A 79 -0.41 -0.23 3.66
C HIS A 79 -0.18 -1.25 4.79
N ASP A 80 -1.26 -1.88 5.23
CA ASP A 80 -1.26 -3.02 6.15
C ASP A 80 -1.09 -4.31 5.33
N ALA A 81 0.17 -4.70 5.12
CA ALA A 81 0.53 -5.87 4.35
C ALA A 81 -0.02 -7.16 4.97
N ALA A 82 -0.10 -7.24 6.31
CA ALA A 82 -0.58 -8.41 7.02
C ALA A 82 -2.07 -8.68 6.76
N ALA A 83 -2.88 -7.63 6.70
CA ALA A 83 -4.32 -7.74 6.40
C ALA A 83 -4.67 -7.49 4.92
N GLY A 84 -3.68 -7.20 4.06
CA GLY A 84 -3.89 -6.98 2.62
C GLY A 84 -4.74 -5.75 2.28
N ARG A 85 -4.64 -4.67 3.07
CA ARG A 85 -5.48 -3.48 2.96
C ARG A 85 -4.67 -2.19 3.05
N VAL A 86 -5.25 -1.09 2.57
CA VAL A 86 -4.70 0.26 2.74
C VAL A 86 -5.61 1.04 3.67
N LEU A 87 -5.06 1.45 4.81
CA LEU A 87 -5.73 2.29 5.79
C LEU A 87 -5.53 3.75 5.39
N LEU A 88 -6.61 4.53 5.41
CA LEU A 88 -6.60 5.95 5.08
C LEU A 88 -7.18 6.75 6.25
N SER A 89 -6.59 7.89 6.56
CA SER A 89 -7.23 8.84 7.46
C SER A 89 -8.48 9.42 6.79
N ASP A 90 -9.57 9.53 7.55
CA ASP A 90 -10.80 10.24 7.22
C ASP A 90 -10.62 11.73 6.90
N GLN A 91 -9.44 12.28 7.15
CA GLN A 91 -9.06 13.64 6.77
C GLN A 91 -8.59 13.76 5.30
N LEU A 92 -8.38 12.64 4.60
CA LEU A 92 -8.00 12.62 3.19
C LEU A 92 -9.22 12.64 2.27
N ASP A 93 -9.33 13.67 1.44
CA ASP A 93 -10.27 13.69 0.33
C ASP A 93 -9.60 13.20 -0.96
N TRP A 94 -9.24 11.91 -0.97
CA TRP A 94 -8.55 11.28 -2.09
C TRP A 94 -9.41 11.20 -3.37
N ARG A 95 -10.73 11.36 -3.22
CA ARG A 95 -11.70 11.38 -4.34
C ARG A 95 -11.64 12.71 -5.08
N MET A 96 -11.54 13.83 -4.39
CA MET A 96 -11.60 15.15 -5.03
C MET A 96 -10.24 15.83 -5.17
N ARG A 97 -9.30 15.59 -4.25
CA ARG A 97 -8.04 16.35 -4.18
C ARG A 97 -6.87 15.53 -4.73
N PRO A 98 -6.17 16.01 -5.79
CA PRO A 98 -5.01 15.31 -6.33
C PRO A 98 -3.91 15.07 -5.29
N VAL A 99 -3.62 16.05 -4.43
CA VAL A 99 -2.59 15.90 -3.39
C VAL A 99 -2.92 14.74 -2.46
N ASP A 100 -4.15 14.66 -1.98
CA ASP A 100 -4.62 13.62 -1.06
C ASP A 100 -4.60 12.25 -1.75
N ARG A 101 -5.01 12.22 -3.02
CA ARG A 101 -4.96 11.04 -3.90
C ARG A 101 -3.53 10.52 -4.11
N SER A 102 -2.53 11.40 -4.08
CA SER A 102 -1.12 11.01 -4.21
C SER A 102 -0.65 10.12 -3.05
N PHE A 103 -1.26 10.22 -1.87
CA PHE A 103 -0.96 9.33 -0.75
C PHE A 103 -1.54 7.93 -0.94
N VAL A 104 -2.72 7.82 -1.57
CA VAL A 104 -3.24 6.52 -1.99
C VAL A 104 -2.30 5.87 -3.00
N LEU A 105 -1.84 6.64 -4.01
CA LEU A 105 -0.85 6.16 -4.98
C LEU A 105 0.43 5.67 -4.29
N HIS A 106 0.93 6.42 -3.29
CA HIS A 106 2.10 6.03 -2.50
C HIS A 106 1.93 4.65 -1.87
N GLU A 107 0.81 4.40 -1.17
CA GLU A 107 0.56 3.10 -0.56
C GLU A 107 0.34 1.98 -1.58
N LEU A 108 -0.18 2.28 -2.78
CA LEU A 108 -0.25 1.29 -3.87
C LEU A 108 1.13 0.87 -4.36
N VAL A 109 2.14 1.74 -4.32
CA VAL A 109 3.52 1.33 -4.61
C VAL A 109 4.00 0.32 -3.57
N HIS A 110 3.64 0.49 -2.29
CA HIS A 110 3.93 -0.50 -1.26
C HIS A 110 3.20 -1.83 -1.48
N VAL A 111 1.96 -1.80 -1.97
CA VAL A 111 1.24 -3.01 -2.39
C VAL A 111 2.01 -3.76 -3.49
N LEU A 112 2.58 -3.06 -4.47
CA LEU A 112 3.40 -3.66 -5.53
C LEU A 112 4.75 -4.18 -4.98
N GLN A 113 5.36 -3.46 -4.05
CA GLN A 113 6.64 -3.85 -3.43
C GLN A 113 6.52 -5.13 -2.60
N ALA A 114 5.42 -5.29 -1.85
CA ALA A 114 5.14 -6.47 -1.04
C ALA A 114 5.02 -7.76 -1.88
N ARG A 115 4.73 -7.64 -3.18
CA ARG A 115 4.55 -8.78 -4.10
C ARG A 115 5.83 -9.20 -4.82
N ARG A 116 6.96 -8.51 -4.64
CA ARG A 116 8.22 -8.87 -5.32
C ARG A 116 8.74 -10.22 -4.77
N PRO A 117 8.90 -11.26 -5.61
CA PRO A 117 9.43 -12.55 -5.16
C PRO A 117 10.88 -12.45 -4.70
N GLY A 118 11.28 -13.29 -3.75
CA GLY A 118 12.69 -13.47 -3.35
C GLY A 118 13.22 -12.42 -2.36
N SER A 119 12.54 -12.24 -1.24
CA SER A 119 12.89 -11.17 -0.31
C SER A 119 12.58 -11.56 1.13
N PRO A 120 13.50 -12.25 1.84
CA PRO A 120 13.45 -12.26 3.30
C PRO A 120 13.82 -10.85 3.76
N ARG A 121 12.84 -9.97 3.99
CA ARG A 121 13.12 -8.53 4.23
C ARG A 121 12.34 -7.96 5.38
N ASP A 122 12.63 -8.58 6.51
CA ASP A 122 12.25 -8.09 7.81
C ASP A 122 13.44 -7.31 8.43
N ASP A 123 14.66 -7.44 7.85
CA ASP A 123 15.92 -6.90 8.42
C ASP A 123 16.78 -6.01 7.49
N ASP A 124 16.43 -5.82 6.21
CA ASP A 124 17.24 -5.01 5.28
C ASP A 124 16.77 -3.54 5.22
N CYS A 125 17.25 -2.75 6.17
CA CYS A 125 17.05 -1.30 6.21
C CYS A 125 17.34 -0.61 4.87
N ALA A 126 18.36 -1.07 4.13
CA ALA A 126 18.76 -0.43 2.89
C ALA A 126 17.65 -0.56 1.85
N ARG A 127 17.06 -1.75 1.73
CA ARG A 127 15.86 -1.88 0.91
C ARG A 127 14.71 -1.06 1.45
N ALA A 128 14.39 -1.13 2.74
CA ALA A 128 13.21 -0.42 3.24
C ALA A 128 13.29 1.09 2.91
N LEU A 129 14.49 1.68 3.02
CA LEU A 129 14.77 3.03 2.54
C LEU A 129 14.59 3.18 1.03
N ASP A 130 15.08 2.26 0.22
CA ASP A 130 14.98 2.32 -1.24
C ASP A 130 13.55 2.15 -1.75
N ASP A 131 12.76 1.30 -1.10
CA ASP A 131 11.35 1.10 -1.35
C ASP A 131 10.55 2.36 -0.99
N GLU A 132 10.78 2.96 0.17
CA GLU A 132 10.15 4.24 0.54
C GLU A 132 10.56 5.37 -0.43
N ARG A 133 11.84 5.45 -0.80
CA ARG A 133 12.32 6.42 -1.80
C ARG A 133 11.64 6.21 -3.15
N LEU A 134 11.42 4.96 -3.57
CA LEU A 134 10.69 4.67 -4.80
C LEU A 134 9.24 5.16 -4.69
N ALA A 135 8.56 4.89 -3.58
CA ALA A 135 7.18 5.34 -3.36
C ALA A 135 7.05 6.87 -3.46
N TYR A 136 7.95 7.63 -2.81
CA TYR A 136 7.96 9.09 -2.96
C TYR A 136 8.36 9.58 -4.35
N ARG A 137 9.29 8.90 -5.05
CA ARG A 137 9.61 9.25 -6.45
C ARG A 137 8.38 9.12 -7.34
N VAL A 138 7.62 8.03 -7.19
CA VAL A 138 6.38 7.78 -7.92
C VAL A 138 5.32 8.80 -7.56
N GLN A 139 5.13 9.07 -6.26
CA GLN A 139 4.20 10.09 -5.77
C GLN A 139 4.46 11.46 -6.40
N ASN A 140 5.72 11.92 -6.35
CA ASN A 140 6.10 13.22 -6.89
C ASN A 140 6.00 13.26 -8.43
N ALA A 141 6.38 12.18 -9.14
CA ALA A 141 6.24 12.10 -10.59
C ALA A 141 4.77 12.15 -11.04
N TRP A 142 3.87 11.48 -10.30
CA TRP A 142 2.45 11.55 -10.59
C TRP A 142 1.86 12.94 -10.30
N LEU A 143 2.28 13.58 -9.21
CA LEU A 143 1.91 14.97 -8.93
C LEU A 143 2.32 15.91 -10.08
N ASP A 144 3.49 15.69 -10.68
CA ASP A 144 3.93 16.42 -11.88
C ASP A 144 2.99 16.21 -13.07
N GLU A 145 2.58 14.97 -13.33
CA GLU A 145 1.57 14.67 -14.37
C GLU A 145 0.22 15.33 -14.09
N GLN A 146 -0.10 15.59 -12.82
CA GLN A 146 -1.31 16.32 -12.41
C GLN A 146 -1.13 17.85 -12.39
N GLY A 147 0.02 18.38 -12.82
CA GLY A 147 0.33 19.82 -12.79
C GLY A 147 0.52 20.38 -11.38
N ARG A 148 0.95 19.54 -10.42
CA ARG A 148 1.11 19.88 -9.00
C ARG A 148 2.58 20.10 -8.64
N THR A 149 2.83 21.10 -7.81
CA THR A 149 4.20 21.50 -7.39
C THR A 149 4.58 20.96 -6.02
N GLU A 150 3.64 20.34 -5.31
CA GLU A 150 3.89 19.71 -4.01
C GLU A 150 4.94 18.60 -4.11
N ARG A 151 5.78 18.47 -3.08
CA ARG A 151 6.83 17.47 -2.99
C ARG A 151 6.87 16.84 -1.62
N PHE A 152 6.93 15.51 -1.60
CA PHE A 152 6.97 14.69 -0.40
C PHE A 152 8.25 13.85 -0.35
N GLY A 153 8.60 13.34 0.84
CA GLY A 153 9.75 12.46 1.02
C GLY A 153 11.12 13.16 1.13
N GLY A 154 11.16 14.51 1.17
CA GLY A 154 12.42 15.27 1.20
C GLY A 154 13.39 14.86 2.32
N ARG A 155 12.87 14.38 3.45
CA ARG A 155 13.67 13.89 4.58
C ARG A 155 14.45 12.60 4.27
N LEU A 156 14.01 11.76 3.34
CA LEU A 156 14.67 10.48 3.05
C LEU A 156 16.01 10.61 2.33
N HIS A 157 16.26 11.76 1.68
CA HIS A 157 17.51 12.00 0.99
C HIS A 157 18.72 12.05 1.93
N VAL A 158 18.50 12.41 3.19
CA VAL A 158 19.56 12.53 4.20
C VAL A 158 19.65 11.33 5.14
N LEU A 159 18.68 10.41 5.08
CA LEU A 159 18.69 9.19 5.91
C LEU A 159 19.56 8.11 5.28
N ARG A 160 20.28 7.39 6.13
CA ARG A 160 21.09 6.21 5.82
C ARG A 160 20.85 5.16 6.90
N CYS A 161 21.12 3.90 6.60
CA CYS A 161 21.14 2.86 7.61
C CYS A 161 22.33 3.06 8.55
N ALA A 162 22.12 2.89 9.85
CA ALA A 162 23.22 2.80 10.80
C ALA A 162 24.08 1.56 10.52
N ALA A 163 25.31 1.50 11.03
CA ALA A 163 26.16 0.31 10.87
C ALA A 163 25.60 -0.90 11.65
N ALA A 164 25.09 -0.65 12.87
CA ALA A 164 24.24 -1.60 13.59
C ALA A 164 22.79 -1.39 13.09
N GLN A 165 22.22 -2.39 12.41
CA GLN A 165 20.88 -2.25 11.80
C GLN A 165 19.75 -2.30 12.83
N VAL A 166 19.98 -3.04 13.91
CA VAL A 166 19.01 -3.26 14.98
C VAL A 166 19.62 -2.91 16.34
N ASP A 167 18.83 -2.30 17.23
CA ASP A 167 19.21 -2.14 18.63
C ASP A 167 18.80 -3.34 19.50
N ALA A 168 19.04 -3.25 20.80
CA ALA A 168 18.75 -4.31 21.77
C ALA A 168 17.25 -4.64 21.87
N GLU A 169 16.37 -3.71 21.49
CA GLU A 169 14.92 -3.91 21.39
C GLU A 169 14.51 -4.37 19.99
N GLY A 170 15.49 -4.73 19.17
CA GLY A 170 15.33 -5.19 17.81
C GLY A 170 15.10 -4.07 16.79
N ARG A 171 14.98 -2.79 17.17
CA ARG A 171 14.44 -1.67 16.35
C ARG A 171 15.40 -1.21 15.26
N MET A 172 14.86 -0.74 14.11
CA MET A 172 15.66 -0.38 12.94
C MET A 172 16.31 0.97 13.15
N LEU A 173 17.64 1.02 13.05
CA LEU A 173 18.41 2.23 13.30
C LEU A 173 18.72 2.97 12.00
N LEU A 174 18.11 4.15 11.87
CA LEU A 174 18.40 5.12 10.81
C LEU A 174 19.32 6.22 11.36
N ARG A 175 20.18 6.76 10.50
CA ARG A 175 21.04 7.91 10.80
C ARG A 175 20.89 8.98 9.74
N ARG A 176 20.89 10.24 10.16
CA ARG A 176 21.13 11.38 9.28
C ARG A 176 22.63 11.54 9.03
N ALA A 177 22.99 12.05 7.87
CA ALA A 177 24.24 12.80 7.74
C ALA A 177 24.16 14.07 8.62
N GLY A 178 24.47 13.95 9.92
CA GLY A 178 24.57 15.09 10.86
C GLY A 178 23.85 15.01 12.21
N GLY A 179 23.25 13.88 12.63
CA GLY A 179 22.73 13.69 14.01
C GLY A 179 21.37 12.97 14.11
N ASP A 180 21.08 12.43 15.31
CA ASP A 180 19.98 11.50 15.61
C ASP A 180 18.67 12.22 16.03
N GLY A 181 17.49 11.65 15.73
CA GLY A 181 16.21 12.21 16.21
C GLY A 181 14.95 11.32 16.12
N ASP A 182 13.88 11.69 16.84
CA ASP A 182 12.61 10.93 16.96
C ASP A 182 11.98 10.53 15.61
N ALA A 183 12.10 11.43 14.65
CA ALA A 183 11.48 11.28 13.35
C ALA A 183 12.20 10.26 12.45
N GLU A 184 13.41 9.83 12.81
CA GLU A 184 14.14 8.72 12.18
C GLU A 184 13.64 7.39 12.71
N ALA A 185 13.46 7.31 14.03
CA ALA A 185 12.98 6.12 14.69
C ALA A 185 11.50 5.81 14.34
N LEU A 186 10.71 6.83 13.97
CA LEU A 186 9.40 6.68 13.32
C LEU A 186 9.50 5.95 11.97
N ILE A 187 10.36 6.45 11.09
CA ILE A 187 10.52 5.91 9.73
C ILE A 187 11.05 4.47 9.80
N GLY A 188 11.97 4.19 10.74
CA GLY A 188 12.46 2.84 11.01
C GLY A 188 11.38 1.88 11.52
N ASP A 189 10.46 2.33 12.39
CA ASP A 189 9.34 1.50 12.88
C ASP A 189 8.33 1.19 11.77
N LEU A 190 7.94 2.20 10.98
CA LEU A 190 7.08 2.01 9.81
C LEU A 190 7.74 1.05 8.81
N MET A 191 9.03 1.24 8.51
CA MET A 191 9.77 0.36 7.60
C MET A 191 9.79 -1.09 8.05
N ARG A 192 10.06 -1.34 9.34
CA ARG A 192 9.99 -2.68 9.93
C ARG A 192 8.60 -3.28 9.79
N ARG A 193 7.56 -2.55 10.19
CA ARG A 193 6.18 -3.05 10.22
C ARG A 193 5.62 -3.36 8.83
N ARG A 194 6.12 -2.70 7.78
CA ARG A 194 5.84 -3.09 6.38
C ARG A 194 6.57 -4.36 5.94
N GLY A 195 7.70 -4.66 6.57
CA GLY A 195 8.51 -5.87 6.33
C GLY A 195 7.99 -7.11 7.07
N LEU A 196 7.37 -6.94 8.24
CA LEU A 196 6.78 -8.05 9.01
C LEU A 196 5.70 -8.75 8.17
N ASN A 197 5.91 -10.03 7.86
CA ASN A 197 4.94 -10.89 7.18
C ASN A 197 3.56 -10.87 7.87
N PRO A 198 2.46 -11.17 7.15
CA PRO A 198 1.25 -11.68 7.81
C PRO A 198 1.64 -12.85 8.73
N PRO A 199 0.99 -13.02 9.90
CA PRO A 199 1.16 -14.26 10.64
C PRO A 199 0.85 -15.43 9.68
N GLU A 200 1.78 -16.37 9.54
CA GLU A 200 1.57 -17.65 8.87
C GLU A 200 0.52 -18.48 9.64
N THR A 201 -0.74 -18.06 9.65
CA THR A 201 -1.90 -18.87 10.04
C THR A 201 -3.17 -18.15 9.59
N SER A 202 -3.45 -18.13 8.29
CA SER A 202 -4.86 -18.26 7.91
C SER A 202 -5.17 -19.76 7.95
N PRO A 203 -6.07 -20.23 8.82
CA PRO A 203 -6.50 -21.63 8.76
C PRO A 203 -7.10 -21.89 7.37
N PRO A 204 -6.89 -23.09 6.79
CA PRO A 204 -7.51 -23.43 5.51
C PRO A 204 -9.03 -23.26 5.62
N PRO A 205 -9.70 -22.87 4.52
CA PRO A 205 -11.16 -22.76 4.50
C PRO A 205 -11.77 -24.12 4.93
N PRO A 206 -12.80 -24.13 5.79
CA PRO A 206 -13.43 -25.38 6.18
C PRO A 206 -14.10 -25.98 4.94
N GLY A 207 -13.53 -27.05 4.37
CA GLY A 207 -14.18 -27.70 3.24
C GLY A 207 -13.39 -28.63 2.34
N THR A 208 -12.09 -28.84 2.51
CA THR A 208 -11.36 -29.81 1.67
C THR A 208 -10.38 -30.64 2.49
N ALA A 209 -10.92 -31.68 3.14
CA ALA A 209 -10.16 -32.88 3.41
C ALA A 209 -10.25 -33.80 2.16
N PRO A 210 -9.22 -34.62 1.88
CA PRO A 210 -9.18 -35.54 0.75
C PRO A 210 -10.21 -36.67 0.86
#